data_AF-A0A290Z7T5-F1
#
_entry.id   AF-A0A290Z7T5-F1
#
_cell.length_a   1.000
_cell.length_b   1.000
_cell.length_c   1.000
_cell.angle_alpha   90.00
_cell.angle_beta   90.00
_cell.angle_gamma   90.00
#
_symmetry.space_group_name_H-M   'P 1'
#
loop_
_entity.id
_entity.type
_entity.pdbx_description
1 polymer ?
#
loop_
_entity_poly.entity_id
_entity_poly.type
_entity_poly.pdbx_seq_one_letter_code
_entity_poly.pdbx_strand_id
1 'polypeptide(L)'
;MADEADDVVHDVLVTVMSLPRLYREGFDGLLDTVLWRRCTALLHRRHAHARACRNATLLPAPQPDHAQDVVDRLHAAWALADAAGLEVGHLRVLALLAHGTTRTSIARLTGSTVPDVDRALRVARNHARRHLRRRGTTP
;
A
#
# COMPACT_ATOMS: atom_id res chain seq x y z
N MET A 1 -10.88 6.22 12.74
CA MET A 1 -12.28 6.00 13.18
C MET A 1 -13.26 6.46 12.10
N ALA A 2 -13.10 7.65 11.50
CA ALA A 2 -13.89 8.06 10.34
C ALA A 2 -13.64 7.15 9.11
N ASP A 3 -12.37 6.91 8.76
CA ASP A 3 -12.00 6.05 7.61
C ASP A 3 -12.59 4.64 7.69
N GLU A 4 -12.64 4.07 8.90
CA GLU A 4 -13.15 2.70 9.09
C GLU A 4 -14.69 2.65 9.02
N ALA A 5 -15.38 3.73 9.37
CA ALA A 5 -16.82 3.84 9.15
C ALA A 5 -17.13 3.96 7.66
N ASP A 6 -16.34 4.75 6.93
CA ASP A 6 -16.47 4.90 5.47
C ASP A 6 -16.21 3.57 4.75
N ASP A 7 -15.20 2.81 5.16
CA ASP A 7 -14.92 1.47 4.64
C ASP A 7 -16.09 0.51 4.86
N VAL A 8 -16.71 0.54 6.06
CA VAL A 8 -17.89 -0.27 6.36
C VAL A 8 -19.06 0.09 5.47
N VAL A 9 -19.34 1.39 5.31
CA VAL A 9 -20.42 1.86 4.44
C VAL A 9 -20.16 1.45 2.99
N HIS A 10 -18.94 1.61 2.51
CA HIS A 10 -18.54 1.19 1.18
C HIS A 10 -18.76 -0.32 0.97
N ASP A 11 -18.28 -1.17 1.88
CA ASP A 11 -18.43 -2.62 1.80
C ASP A 11 -19.91 -3.06 1.82
N VAL A 12 -20.72 -2.43 2.66
CA VAL A 12 -22.16 -2.70 2.75
C VAL A 12 -22.83 -2.34 1.43
N LEU A 13 -22.54 -1.17 0.88
CA LEU A 13 -23.08 -0.75 -0.42
C LEU A 13 -22.65 -1.69 -1.55
N VAL A 14 -21.37 -2.05 -1.64
CA VAL A 14 -20.87 -3.01 -2.64
C VAL A 14 -21.59 -4.35 -2.51
N THR A 15 -21.78 -4.84 -1.28
CA THR A 15 -22.45 -6.11 -1.02
C THR A 15 -23.93 -6.06 -1.43
N VAL A 16 -24.65 -5.01 -1.04
CA VAL A 16 -26.07 -4.84 -1.41
C VAL A 16 -26.21 -4.70 -2.92
N MET A 17 -25.35 -3.92 -3.59
CA MET A 17 -25.32 -3.75 -5.04
C MET A 17 -25.06 -5.06 -5.81
N SER A 18 -24.40 -6.03 -5.19
CA SER A 18 -24.17 -7.35 -5.76
C SER A 18 -25.37 -8.31 -5.65
N LEU A 19 -26.42 -7.94 -4.92
CA LEU A 19 -27.59 -8.78 -4.61
C LEU A 19 -28.94 -8.20 -5.11
N PRO A 20 -29.05 -7.79 -6.39
CA PRO A 20 -30.23 -7.05 -6.87
C PRO A 20 -31.54 -7.84 -6.83
N ARG A 21 -31.48 -9.17 -6.79
CA ARG A 21 -32.66 -10.04 -6.69
C ARG A 21 -33.39 -9.92 -5.36
N LEU A 22 -32.68 -9.50 -4.31
CA LEU A 22 -33.22 -9.39 -2.95
C LEU A 22 -33.88 -8.03 -2.68
N TYR A 23 -33.78 -7.05 -3.60
CA TYR A 23 -34.38 -5.72 -3.41
C TYR A 23 -35.91 -5.73 -3.40
N ARG A 24 -36.53 -6.75 -4.01
CA ARG A 24 -37.99 -6.89 -4.04
C ARG A 24 -38.60 -7.05 -2.65
N GLU A 25 -37.81 -7.51 -1.68
CA GLU A 25 -38.26 -7.73 -0.30
C GLU A 25 -38.08 -6.48 0.59
N GLY A 26 -37.49 -5.40 0.05
CA GLY A 26 -37.25 -4.14 0.75
C GLY A 26 -35.76 -3.83 0.85
N PHE A 27 -35.35 -2.71 0.26
CA PHE A 27 -33.95 -2.27 0.22
C PHE A 27 -33.39 -1.99 1.62
N ASP A 28 -34.15 -1.28 2.46
CA ASP A 28 -33.70 -0.86 3.79
C ASP A 28 -33.47 -2.06 4.73
N GLY A 29 -34.35 -3.07 4.69
CA GLY A 29 -34.19 -4.28 5.51
C GLY A 29 -32.98 -5.13 5.11
N LEU A 30 -32.69 -5.20 3.81
CA LEU A 30 -31.46 -5.84 3.31
C LEU A 30 -30.23 -5.05 3.74
N LEU A 31 -30.28 -3.72 3.64
CA LEU A 31 -29.18 -2.83 4.02
C LEU A 31 -28.87 -2.94 5.52
N ASP A 32 -29.87 -2.89 6.38
CA ASP A 32 -29.73 -3.10 7.83
C ASP A 32 -29.14 -4.47 8.15
N THR A 33 -29.61 -5.53 7.48
CA THR A 33 -29.12 -6.89 7.70
C THR A 33 -27.65 -7.03 7.32
N VAL A 34 -27.25 -6.47 6.17
CA VAL A 34 -25.86 -6.52 5.69
C VAL A 34 -24.96 -5.67 6.59
N LEU A 35 -25.41 -4.47 6.98
CA LEU A 35 -24.70 -3.59 7.90
C LEU A 35 -24.46 -4.28 9.25
N TRP A 36 -25.51 -4.85 9.85
CA TRP A 36 -25.41 -5.56 11.12
C TRP A 36 -24.43 -6.74 11.06
N ARG A 37 -24.51 -7.56 10.00
CA ARG A 37 -23.60 -8.67 9.79
C ARG A 37 -22.15 -8.21 9.63
N ARG A 38 -21.92 -7.12 8.89
CA ARG A 38 -20.57 -6.57 8.68
C ARG A 38 -19.98 -6.06 9.98
N CYS A 39 -20.73 -5.27 10.75
CA CYS A 39 -20.30 -4.78 12.06
C CYS A 39 -20.00 -5.93 13.03
N THR A 40 -20.86 -6.95 13.08
CA THR A 40 -20.67 -8.13 13.94
C THR A 40 -19.42 -8.91 13.54
N ALA A 41 -19.18 -9.12 12.25
CA ALA A 41 -17.98 -9.79 11.75
C ALA A 41 -16.70 -9.01 12.12
N LEU A 42 -16.72 -7.68 12.00
CA LEU A 42 -15.60 -6.82 12.40
C LEU A 42 -15.32 -6.90 13.90
N LEU A 43 -16.36 -6.85 14.73
CA LEU A 43 -16.22 -7.03 16.19
C LEU A 43 -15.60 -8.38 16.52
N HIS A 44 -16.08 -9.48 15.92
CA HIS A 44 -15.49 -10.80 16.13
C HIS A 44 -14.02 -10.85 15.69
N ARG A 45 -13.68 -10.26 14.54
CA ARG A 45 -12.30 -10.21 14.05
C ARG A 45 -11.41 -9.40 15.00
N ARG A 46 -11.86 -8.26 15.51
CA ARG A 46 -11.14 -7.44 16.50
C ARG A 46 -10.93 -8.21 17.81
N HIS A 47 -11.95 -8.91 18.32
CA HIS A 47 -11.81 -9.72 19.53
C HIS A 47 -10.84 -10.90 19.32
N ALA A 48 -10.92 -11.58 18.17
CA ALA A 48 -9.99 -12.65 17.83
C ALA A 48 -8.55 -12.12 17.73
N HIS A 49 -8.35 -10.97 17.07
CA HIS A 49 -7.04 -10.30 16.98
C HIS A 49 -6.51 -9.90 18.36
N ALA A 50 -7.33 -9.24 19.19
CA ALA A 50 -6.94 -8.87 20.56
C ALA A 50 -6.58 -10.09 21.41
N ARG A 51 -7.26 -11.22 21.24
CA ARG A 51 -6.90 -12.49 21.89
C ARG A 51 -5.61 -13.08 21.35
N ALA A 52 -5.38 -13.02 20.03
CA ALA A 52 -4.15 -13.49 19.41
C ALA A 52 -2.94 -12.68 19.90
N CYS A 53 -3.04 -11.35 19.95
CA CYS A 53 -1.98 -10.48 20.42
C CYS A 53 -1.62 -10.63 21.91
N ARG A 54 -2.50 -11.23 22.73
CA ARG A 54 -2.16 -11.59 24.12
C ARG A 54 -1.25 -12.82 24.22
N ASN A 55 -1.16 -13.63 23.15
CA ASN A 55 -0.29 -14.79 23.09
C ASN A 55 0.94 -14.45 22.25
N ALA A 56 2.12 -14.37 22.88
CA ALA A 56 3.37 -13.99 22.21
C ALA A 56 3.72 -14.89 21.01
N THR A 57 3.32 -16.16 21.04
CA THR A 57 3.50 -17.13 19.95
C THR A 57 2.56 -16.94 18.76
N LEU A 58 1.47 -16.20 18.92
CA LEU A 58 0.48 -15.91 17.88
C LEU A 58 0.56 -14.46 17.39
N LEU A 59 1.59 -13.71 17.82
CA LEU A 59 1.82 -12.37 17.29
C LEU A 59 2.12 -12.48 15.79
N PRO A 60 1.42 -11.73 14.94
CA PRO A 60 1.76 -11.69 13.53
C PRO A 60 3.20 -11.22 13.42
N ALA A 61 4.01 -11.97 12.67
CA ALA A 61 5.35 -11.51 12.31
C ALA A 61 5.21 -10.13 11.65
N PRO A 62 6.16 -9.20 11.87
CA PRO A 62 6.14 -7.89 11.20
C PRO A 62 6.06 -8.12 9.70
N GLN A 63 4.89 -7.88 9.12
CA GLN A 63 4.63 -8.11 7.72
C GLN A 63 5.07 -6.86 6.96
N PRO A 64 5.85 -6.98 5.88
CA PRO A 64 6.17 -5.84 5.04
C PRO A 64 4.87 -5.26 4.47
N ASP A 65 4.78 -3.93 4.45
CA ASP A 65 3.66 -3.21 3.86
C ASP A 65 3.70 -3.38 2.33
N HIS A 66 2.96 -4.37 1.84
CA HIS A 66 2.90 -4.71 0.43
C HIS A 66 2.34 -3.56 -0.43
N ALA A 67 1.47 -2.71 0.12
CA ALA A 67 0.95 -1.55 -0.61
C ALA A 67 2.07 -0.52 -0.82
N GLN A 68 2.83 -0.25 0.24
CA GLN A 68 3.99 0.62 0.16
C GLN A 68 5.06 0.08 -0.81
N ASP A 69 5.29 -1.24 -0.84
CA ASP A 69 6.22 -1.87 -1.78
C ASP A 69 5.77 -1.70 -3.24
N VAL A 70 4.47 -1.86 -3.55
CA VAL A 70 3.94 -1.62 -4.90
C VAL A 70 4.15 -0.17 -5.33
N VAL A 71 3.81 0.78 -4.45
CA VAL A 71 3.98 2.22 -4.70
C VAL A 71 5.45 2.56 -4.91
N ASP A 72 6.35 2.02 -4.09
CA ASP A 72 7.79 2.23 -4.21
C ASP A 72 8.34 1.71 -5.55
N ARG A 73 7.89 0.54 -6.01
CA ARG A 73 8.26 -0.03 -7.32
C ARG A 73 7.79 0.85 -8.47
N LEU A 74 6.53 1.27 -8.44
CA LEU A 74 5.94 2.11 -9.48
C LEU A 74 6.68 3.46 -9.58
N HIS A 75 6.91 4.12 -8.43
CA HIS A 75 7.67 5.36 -8.38
C HIS A 75 9.11 5.19 -8.87
N ALA A 76 9.76 4.06 -8.57
CA ALA A 76 11.09 3.79 -9.07
C ALA A 76 11.11 3.63 -10.60
N ALA A 77 10.14 2.90 -11.16
CA ALA A 77 9.99 2.74 -12.60
C ALA A 77 9.76 4.09 -13.30
N TRP A 78 8.90 4.95 -12.75
CA TRP A 78 8.68 6.30 -13.27
C TRP A 78 9.94 7.17 -13.18
N ALA A 79 10.69 7.10 -12.08
CA ALA A 79 11.93 7.85 -11.93
C ALA A 79 13.01 7.40 -12.94
N LEU A 80 13.04 6.13 -13.32
CA LEU A 80 13.95 5.61 -14.36
C LEU A 80 13.59 6.11 -15.76
N ALA A 81 12.31 6.34 -16.05
CA ALA A 81 11.91 6.91 -17.33
C ALA A 81 12.46 8.33 -17.53
N ASP A 82 12.75 9.05 -16.44
CA ASP A 82 13.24 10.43 -16.47
C ASP A 82 14.62 10.61 -15.82
N ALA A 83 15.47 9.58 -15.93
CA ALA A 83 16.68 9.46 -15.13
C ALA A 83 17.87 10.34 -15.59
N ALA A 84 17.63 11.33 -16.44
CA ALA A 84 18.67 12.16 -17.05
C ALA A 84 19.50 12.89 -15.96
N GLY A 85 20.82 12.70 -15.97
CA GLY A 85 21.73 13.34 -15.02
C GLY A 85 21.84 12.69 -13.64
N LEU A 86 21.27 11.49 -13.44
CA LEU A 86 21.53 10.69 -12.24
C LEU A 86 22.83 9.91 -12.37
N GLU A 87 23.56 9.81 -11.25
CA GLU A 87 24.74 8.96 -11.16
C GLU A 87 24.37 7.47 -11.32
N VAL A 88 25.28 6.70 -11.92
CA VAL A 88 25.10 5.27 -12.22
C VAL A 88 24.72 4.45 -10.99
N GLY A 89 25.25 4.79 -9.81
CA GLY A 89 24.90 4.13 -8.55
C GLY A 89 23.41 4.32 -8.19
N HIS A 90 22.89 5.54 -8.34
CA HIS A 90 21.48 5.84 -8.10
C HIS A 90 20.56 5.16 -9.12
N LEU A 91 20.97 5.13 -10.38
CA LEU A 91 20.24 4.42 -11.45
C LEU A 91 20.13 2.93 -11.16
N ARG A 92 21.23 2.30 -10.72
CA ARG A 92 21.26 0.88 -10.39
C ARG A 92 20.33 0.55 -9.22
N VAL A 93 20.31 1.38 -8.18
CA VAL A 93 19.39 1.21 -7.04
C VAL A 93 17.93 1.35 -7.49
N LEU A 94 17.61 2.36 -8.31
CA LEU A 94 16.26 2.52 -8.85
C LEU A 94 15.83 1.34 -9.72
N ALA A 95 16.71 0.85 -10.60
CA ALA A 95 16.43 -0.30 -11.46
C ALA A 95 16.12 -1.55 -10.65
N LEU A 96 16.95 -1.87 -9.66
CA LEU A 96 16.71 -3.03 -8.80
C LEU A 96 15.41 -2.89 -8.01
N LEU A 97 15.10 -1.70 -7.50
CA LEU A 97 13.84 -1.45 -6.81
C LEU A 97 12.63 -1.59 -7.75
N ALA A 98 12.69 -1.04 -8.96
CA ALA A 98 11.61 -1.15 -9.95
C ALA A 98 11.31 -2.62 -10.33
N HIS A 99 12.34 -3.47 -10.36
CA HIS A 99 12.20 -4.93 -10.55
C HIS A 99 11.72 -5.69 -9.31
N GLY A 100 11.43 -4.99 -8.21
CA GLY A 100 10.91 -5.58 -6.97
C GLY A 100 11.95 -6.21 -6.06
N THR A 101 13.21 -5.84 -6.22
CA THR A 101 14.26 -6.23 -5.28
C THR A 101 14.06 -5.47 -3.96
N THR A 102 14.10 -6.19 -2.83
CA THR A 102 13.97 -5.57 -1.50
C THR A 102 15.19 -4.69 -1.18
N ARG A 103 15.00 -3.63 -0.37
CA ARG A 103 16.09 -2.73 0.05
C ARG A 103 17.29 -3.48 0.67
N THR A 104 17.01 -4.51 1.46
CA THR A 104 18.04 -5.39 2.06
C THR A 104 18.82 -6.17 1.02
N SER A 105 18.14 -6.69 -0.01
CA SER A 105 18.78 -7.40 -1.12
C SER A 105 19.58 -6.45 -2.00
N ILE A 106 19.07 -5.24 -2.26
CA ILE A 106 19.79 -4.19 -2.98
C ILE A 106 21.09 -3.87 -2.25
N ALA A 107 21.02 -3.55 -0.97
CA ALA A 107 22.18 -3.24 -0.13
C ALA A 107 23.28 -4.31 -0.25
N ARG A 108 22.89 -5.58 -0.16
CA ARG A 108 23.80 -6.72 -0.37
C ARG A 108 24.39 -6.78 -1.78
N LEU A 109 23.58 -6.58 -2.82
CA LEU A 109 24.00 -6.64 -4.23
C LEU A 109 24.89 -5.46 -4.65
N THR A 110 24.72 -4.30 -4.01
CA THR A 110 25.50 -3.09 -4.26
C THR A 110 26.69 -2.93 -3.32
N GLY A 111 26.85 -3.82 -2.33
CA GLY A 111 27.88 -3.72 -1.32
C GLY A 111 27.71 -2.50 -0.39
N SER A 112 26.48 -2.03 -0.22
CA SER A 112 26.14 -0.85 0.59
C SER A 112 25.24 -1.22 1.77
N THR A 113 24.91 -0.25 2.63
CA THR A 113 23.96 -0.47 3.73
C THR A 113 22.52 -0.11 3.32
N VAL A 114 21.52 -0.59 4.05
CA VAL A 114 20.11 -0.20 3.82
C VAL A 114 19.91 1.32 3.94
N PRO A 115 20.49 2.02 4.94
CA PRO A 115 20.47 3.49 4.97
C PRO A 115 21.05 4.17 3.73
N ASP A 116 22.09 3.61 3.12
CA ASP A 116 22.66 4.14 1.88
C ASP A 116 21.71 3.96 0.70
N VAL A 117 21.02 2.82 0.62
CA VAL A 117 19.96 2.57 -0.36
C VAL A 117 18.82 3.59 -0.18
N ASP A 118 18.39 3.84 1.04
CA ASP A 118 17.34 4.83 1.31
C ASP A 118 17.79 6.28 1.01
N ARG A 119 19.07 6.59 1.22
CA ARG A 119 19.66 7.87 0.80
C ARG A 119 19.66 7.99 -0.71
N ALA A 120 20.14 6.96 -1.42
CA ALA A 120 20.16 6.88 -2.87
C ALA A 120 18.76 7.08 -3.48
N LEU A 121 17.75 6.40 -2.95
CA LEU A 121 16.35 6.54 -3.38
C LEU A 121 15.81 7.95 -3.13
N ARG A 122 16.13 8.57 -1.99
CA ARG A 122 15.72 9.96 -1.70
C ARG A 122 16.34 10.95 -2.67
N VAL A 123 17.64 10.83 -2.95
CA VAL A 123 18.35 11.67 -3.91
C VAL A 123 17.73 11.51 -5.30
N ALA A 124 17.53 10.27 -5.74
CA ALA A 124 17.00 9.98 -7.07
C ALA A 124 15.57 10.51 -7.27
N ARG A 125 14.69 10.34 -6.26
CA ARG A 125 13.32 10.90 -6.28
C ARG A 125 13.33 12.42 -6.29
N ASN A 126 14.17 13.06 -5.49
CA ASN A 126 14.27 14.52 -5.45
C ASN A 126 14.79 15.08 -6.78
N HIS A 127 15.72 14.36 -7.43
CA HIS A 127 16.21 14.71 -8.76
C HIS A 127 15.09 14.63 -9.80
N ALA A 128 14.37 13.51 -9.87
CA ALA A 128 13.23 13.33 -10.77
C ALA A 128 12.15 14.43 -10.57
N ARG A 129 11.83 14.75 -9.31
CA ARG A 129 10.89 15.85 -8.98
C ARG A 129 11.36 17.21 -9.48
N ARG A 130 12.65 17.53 -9.33
CA ARG A 130 13.23 18.80 -9.82
C ARG A 130 13.21 18.84 -11.34
N HIS A 131 13.47 17.71 -11.99
CA HIS A 131 13.48 17.62 -13.44
C HIS A 131 12.08 17.79 -14.04
N LEU A 132 11.06 17.15 -13.46
CA LEU A 132 9.65 17.34 -13.81
C LEU A 132 9.22 18.81 -13.65
N ARG A 133 9.59 19.45 -12.53
CA ARG A 133 9.30 20.89 -12.31
C ARG A 133 9.95 21.79 -13.37
N ARG A 134 11.15 21.44 -13.84
CA ARG A 134 11.87 22.19 -14.89
C ARG A 134 11.29 21.97 -16.28
N ARG A 135 10.67 20.82 -16.55
CA ARG A 135 10.04 20.48 -17.83
C ARG A 135 8.67 21.14 -18.04
N GLY A 136 8.13 21.84 -17.04
CA GLY A 136 6.90 22.61 -17.20
C GLY A 136 5.65 21.77 -17.44
N THR A 137 5.68 20.46 -17.17
CA THR A 137 4.46 19.66 -17.07
C THR A 137 3.83 19.90 -15.70
N THR A 138 3.14 21.03 -15.59
CA THR A 138 1.93 21.10 -14.76
C THR A 138 0.94 20.04 -15.26
N PRO A 139 0.21 19.34 -14.36
CA PRO A 139 -1.02 18.68 -14.77
C PRO A 139 -2.01 19.68 -15.38
#